data_AF-A0A820NF33-F1
#
_entry.id   AF-A0A820NF33-F1
#
_cell.length_a   1.000
_cell.length_b   1.000
_cell.length_c   1.000
_cell.angle_alpha   90.00
_cell.angle_beta   90.00
_cell.angle_gamma   90.00
#
_symmetry.space_group_name_H-M   'P 1'
#
loop_
_entity.id
_entity.type
_entity.pdbx_description
1 polymer ?
#
loop_
_entity_poly.entity_id
_entity_poly.type
_entity_poly.pdbx_seq_one_letter_code
_entity_poly.pdbx_strand_id
1 'polypeptide(L)'
;PKRYYDLFTSVFEISKQDRFMGDNHFPVHFTNTQRSFAVHEILETTPFGRTEKGEIGIDRLIRERVFQAAYPLHEGDYRFDATEQQTPLNENNPRRILYDTWARYRLFYKY
;
A
#
# COMPACT_ATOMS: atom_id res chain seq x y z
N PRO A 1 -24.89 4.01 -0.71
CA PRO A 1 -24.44 2.60 -0.86
C PRO A 1 -23.12 2.37 -0.09
N LYS A 2 -23.07 1.40 0.83
CA LYS A 2 -21.83 1.05 1.55
C LYS A 2 -20.79 0.51 0.56
N ARG A 3 -19.53 0.93 0.67
CA ARG A 3 -18.46 0.54 -0.27
C ARG A 3 -17.86 -0.80 0.16
N TYR A 4 -17.21 -1.49 -0.77
CA TYR A 4 -16.56 -2.81 -0.62
C TYR A 4 -15.75 -2.98 0.67
N TYR A 5 -14.99 -1.96 1.07
CA TYR A 5 -14.13 -1.97 2.26
C TYR A 5 -14.90 -1.84 3.59
N ASP A 6 -16.17 -1.43 3.56
CA ASP A 6 -17.01 -1.25 4.76
C ASP A 6 -17.70 -2.57 5.22
N LEU A 7 -17.43 -3.69 4.55
CA LEU A 7 -18.12 -4.97 4.74
C LEU A 7 -17.25 -6.07 5.38
N PHE A 8 -15.99 -5.79 5.69
CA PHE A 8 -15.12 -6.73 6.39
C PHE A 8 -15.42 -6.68 7.89
N THR A 9 -16.38 -7.49 8.35
CA THR A 9 -16.75 -7.60 9.76
C THR A 9 -15.89 -8.60 10.55
N SER A 10 -14.87 -9.21 9.93
CA SER A 10 -13.99 -10.21 10.54
C SER A 10 -12.55 -10.11 10.05
N VAL A 11 -11.61 -10.55 10.88
CA VAL A 11 -10.19 -10.73 10.51
C VAL A 11 -10.07 -11.69 9.34
N PHE A 12 -9.15 -11.40 8.40
CA PHE A 12 -8.87 -12.27 7.27
C PHE A 12 -8.26 -13.60 7.74
N GLU A 13 -8.85 -14.71 7.31
CA GLU A 13 -8.34 -16.07 7.55
C GLU A 13 -8.31 -16.83 6.21
N ILE A 14 -7.16 -17.41 5.87
CA ILE A 14 -7.00 -18.18 4.63
C ILE A 14 -8.00 -19.35 4.56
N SER A 15 -8.27 -19.99 5.70
CA SER A 15 -9.26 -21.08 5.82
C SER A 15 -10.70 -20.65 5.53
N LYS A 16 -10.99 -19.34 5.59
CA LYS A 16 -12.30 -18.74 5.33
C LYS A 16 -12.26 -17.87 4.08
N GLN A 17 -11.25 -18.01 3.22
CA GLN A 17 -11.08 -17.17 2.02
C GLN A 17 -12.36 -17.09 1.16
N ASP A 18 -13.07 -18.21 1.02
CA ASP A 18 -14.33 -18.30 0.24
C ASP A 18 -15.48 -17.49 0.83
N ARG A 19 -15.36 -17.05 2.10
CA ARG A 19 -16.35 -16.20 2.79
C ARG A 19 -16.07 -14.71 2.61
N PHE A 20 -14.89 -14.34 2.12
CA PHE A 20 -14.58 -12.95 1.80
C PHE A 20 -15.10 -12.66 0.40
N MET A 21 -16.00 -11.67 0.26
CA MET A 21 -16.53 -11.29 -1.06
C MET A 21 -15.38 -10.79 -1.95
N GLY A 22 -15.24 -11.47 -3.09
CA GLY A 22 -14.12 -11.46 -4.03
C GLY A 22 -14.31 -12.67 -4.95
N ASP A 23 -15.49 -12.71 -5.54
CA ASP A 23 -16.10 -13.84 -6.26
C ASP A 23 -15.22 -14.28 -7.45
N ASN A 24 -14.95 -15.59 -7.53
CA ASN A 24 -14.39 -16.36 -8.67
C ASN A 24 -13.03 -15.97 -9.28
N HIS A 25 -12.36 -14.92 -8.81
CA HIS A 25 -11.01 -14.57 -9.27
C HIS A 25 -10.04 -14.56 -8.09
N PHE A 26 -9.46 -15.73 -7.83
CA PHE A 26 -8.20 -15.78 -7.09
C PHE A 26 -7.17 -14.92 -7.83
N PRO A 27 -6.36 -14.08 -7.13
CA PRO A 27 -6.23 -13.98 -5.68
C PRO A 27 -7.11 -12.88 -5.03
N VAL A 28 -7.48 -13.08 -3.75
CA VAL A 28 -8.11 -12.07 -2.87
C VAL A 28 -7.43 -10.72 -3.06
N HIS A 29 -8.19 -9.71 -3.48
CA HIS A 29 -7.66 -8.40 -3.86
C HIS A 29 -7.28 -7.56 -2.63
N PHE A 30 -6.07 -7.75 -2.12
CA PHE A 30 -5.46 -6.80 -1.20
C PHE A 30 -5.00 -5.55 -1.95
N THR A 31 -5.38 -4.37 -1.47
CA THR A 31 -4.86 -3.09 -1.96
C THR A 31 -3.35 -2.99 -1.74
N ASN A 32 -2.64 -2.20 -2.54
CA ASN A 32 -1.20 -1.98 -2.34
C ASN A 32 -0.86 -1.43 -0.95
N THR A 33 -1.74 -0.63 -0.36
CA THR A 33 -1.62 -0.18 1.03
C THR A 33 -1.64 -1.35 2.01
N GLN A 34 -2.62 -2.24 1.91
CA GLN A 34 -2.72 -3.43 2.78
C GLN A 34 -1.50 -4.36 2.61
N ARG A 35 -1.06 -4.57 1.36
CA ARG A 35 0.12 -5.38 1.08
C ARG A 35 1.40 -4.77 1.67
N SER A 36 1.58 -3.46 1.50
CA SER A 36 2.75 -2.75 2.04
C SER A 36 2.76 -2.79 3.57
N PHE A 37 1.60 -2.66 4.20
CA PHE A 37 1.47 -2.78 5.65
C PHE A 37 1.80 -4.19 6.14
N ALA A 38 1.29 -5.23 5.48
CA ALA A 38 1.61 -6.61 5.82
C ALA A 38 3.10 -6.92 5.67
N VAL A 39 3.75 -6.42 4.61
CA VAL A 39 5.21 -6.57 4.43
C VAL A 39 5.98 -5.82 5.51
N HIS A 40 5.55 -4.62 5.89
CA HIS A 40 6.18 -3.85 6.96
C HIS A 40 6.14 -4.60 8.30
N GLU A 41 4.99 -5.15 8.66
CA GLU A 41 4.83 -5.96 9.88
C GLU A 41 5.81 -7.15 9.89
N ILE A 42 5.95 -7.86 8.76
CA ILE A 42 6.93 -8.95 8.63
C ILE A 42 8.34 -8.41 8.85
N LEU A 43 8.69 -7.30 8.20
CA LEU A 43 10.01 -6.69 8.32
C LEU A 43 10.32 -6.19 9.73
N GLU A 44 9.34 -5.69 10.48
CA GLU A 44 9.48 -5.25 11.87
C GLU A 44 9.62 -6.42 12.85
N THR A 45 8.94 -7.54 12.59
CA THR A 45 8.90 -8.69 13.50
C THR A 45 9.92 -9.78 13.18
N THR A 46 10.61 -9.70 12.05
CA THR A 46 11.60 -10.72 11.67
C THR A 46 12.88 -10.58 12.49
N PRO A 47 13.30 -11.63 13.24
CA PRO A 47 14.58 -11.64 13.92
C PRO A 47 15.73 -11.88 12.93
N PHE A 48 16.84 -11.16 13.09
CA PHE A 48 18.06 -11.37 12.31
C PHE A 48 19.21 -11.93 13.16
N GLY A 49 19.02 -12.06 14.47
CA GLY A 49 20.00 -12.59 15.41
C GLY A 49 19.37 -13.03 16.73
N ARG A 50 20.02 -12.69 17.85
CA ARG A 50 19.55 -13.00 19.20
C ARG A 50 18.43 -12.06 19.63
N THR A 51 17.22 -12.59 19.68
CA THR A 51 16.02 -11.85 20.13
C THR A 51 16.18 -11.25 21.53
N GLU A 52 16.90 -11.93 22.44
CA GLU A 52 17.21 -11.43 23.78
C GLU A 52 17.98 -10.10 23.79
N LYS A 53 18.75 -9.83 22.73
CA LYS A 53 19.52 -8.59 22.55
C LYS A 53 18.76 -7.53 21.75
N GLY A 54 17.53 -7.83 21.33
CA GLY A 54 16.76 -6.96 20.44
C GLY A 54 17.28 -6.94 19.00
N GLU A 55 17.94 -8.02 18.55
CA GLU A 55 18.38 -8.20 17.16
C GLU A 55 17.19 -8.63 16.28
N ILE A 56 16.19 -7.74 16.22
CA ILE A 56 14.91 -7.93 15.53
C ILE A 56 14.52 -6.66 14.77
N GLY A 57 13.90 -6.87 13.60
CA GLY A 57 13.20 -5.83 12.88
C GLY A 57 14.06 -4.92 12.02
N ILE A 58 13.44 -4.39 10.97
CA ILE A 58 14.05 -3.49 10.00
C ILE A 58 14.52 -2.17 10.62
N ASP A 59 13.79 -1.65 11.61
CA ASP A 59 14.12 -0.41 12.31
C ASP A 59 15.48 -0.45 13.00
N ARG A 60 15.85 -1.60 13.57
CA ARG A 60 17.15 -1.77 14.21
C ARG A 60 18.26 -1.72 13.15
N LEU A 61 18.06 -2.40 12.03
CA LEU A 61 19.02 -2.43 10.92
C LEU A 61 19.21 -1.06 10.26
N ILE A 62 18.15 -0.25 10.16
CA ILE A 62 18.26 1.14 9.68
C ILE A 62 19.00 2.02 10.70
N ARG A 63 18.68 1.88 11.99
CA ARG A 63 19.33 2.66 13.07
C ARG A 63 20.84 2.37 13.15
N GLU A 64 21.22 1.12 12.96
CA GLU A 64 22.63 0.68 12.92
C GLU A 64 23.31 0.94 11.57
N ARG A 65 22.60 1.54 10.60
CA ARG A 65 23.13 1.85 9.26
C ARG A 65 23.53 0.62 8.44
N VAL A 66 23.01 -0.55 8.79
CA VAL A 66 23.11 -1.75 7.93
C VAL A 66 22.27 -1.52 6.67
N PHE A 67 21.08 -0.93 6.84
CA PHE A 67 20.29 -0.40 5.74
C PHE A 67 20.21 1.11 5.77
N GLN A 68 20.13 1.72 4.58
CA GLN A 68 20.01 3.18 4.46
C GLN A 68 18.57 3.65 4.69
N ALA A 69 17.58 2.93 4.15
CA ALA A 69 16.17 3.24 4.26
C ALA A 69 15.31 2.01 3.91
N ALA A 70 14.06 1.99 4.38
CA ALA A 70 13.03 1.07 3.92
C ALA A 70 11.74 1.87 3.71
N TYR A 71 11.14 1.76 2.54
CA TYR A 71 9.88 2.43 2.20
C TYR A 71 9.17 1.66 1.07
N PRO A 72 7.82 1.66 1.05
CA PRO A 72 7.08 1.09 -0.06
C PRO A 72 7.24 1.96 -1.32
N LEU A 73 7.16 1.32 -2.49
CA LEU A 73 7.14 2.03 -3.76
C LEU A 73 5.72 2.53 -4.07
N HIS A 74 5.66 3.69 -4.73
CA HIS A 74 4.39 4.27 -5.19
C HIS A 74 3.96 3.67 -6.54
N GLU A 75 2.67 3.80 -6.87
CA GLU A 75 2.03 3.23 -8.07
C GLU A 75 2.36 3.96 -9.39
N GLY A 76 3.60 4.43 -9.56
CA GLY A 76 4.05 5.19 -10.73
C GLY A 76 4.17 6.70 -10.49
N ASP A 77 4.55 7.43 -11.54
CA ASP A 77 4.74 8.89 -11.46
C ASP A 77 3.40 9.65 -11.45
N TYR A 78 3.42 10.84 -10.85
CA TYR A 78 2.30 11.79 -10.84
C TYR A 78 2.35 12.77 -12.02
N ARG A 79 3.50 12.91 -12.70
CA ARG A 79 3.68 13.85 -13.82
C ARG A 79 3.23 13.23 -15.14
N PHE A 80 3.02 14.08 -16.15
CA PHE A 80 2.78 13.63 -17.53
C PHE A 80 4.13 13.60 -18.26
N ASP A 81 4.45 12.48 -18.89
CA ASP A 81 5.30 12.52 -20.07
C ASP A 81 4.44 12.91 -21.28
N ALA A 82 4.96 13.78 -22.16
CA ALA A 82 4.19 14.34 -23.27
C ALA A 82 3.63 13.28 -24.24
N THR A 83 4.12 12.04 -24.16
CA THR A 83 3.72 10.87 -24.93
C THR A 83 2.55 10.07 -24.34
N GLU A 84 2.18 10.26 -23.07
CA GLU A 84 1.18 9.45 -22.35
C GLU A 84 -0.23 10.10 -22.32
N GLN A 85 -0.48 11.08 -23.18
CA GLN A 85 -1.72 11.88 -23.20
C GLN A 85 -3.01 11.08 -23.49
N GLN A 86 -2.93 9.77 -23.73
CA GLN A 86 -4.03 8.95 -24.24
C GLN A 86 -4.62 7.96 -23.23
N THR A 87 -4.05 7.83 -22.02
CA THR A 87 -4.57 6.87 -21.04
C THR A 87 -5.80 7.45 -20.31
N PRO A 88 -6.96 6.77 -20.36
CA PRO A 88 -8.20 7.31 -19.80
C PRO A 88 -8.19 7.29 -18.26
N LEU A 89 -8.91 8.23 -17.64
CA LEU A 89 -8.82 8.56 -16.20
C LEU A 89 -9.10 7.39 -15.23
N ASN A 90 -9.82 6.39 -15.70
CA ASN A 90 -10.21 5.16 -15.02
C ASN A 90 -9.10 4.10 -14.96
N GLU A 91 -8.02 4.28 -15.72
CA GLU A 91 -6.78 3.49 -15.65
C GLU A 91 -5.64 4.29 -14.99
N ASN A 92 -5.93 5.49 -14.45
CA ASN A 92 -4.91 6.37 -13.92
C ASN A 92 -4.47 5.99 -12.51
N ASN A 93 -3.15 5.90 -12.35
CA ASN A 93 -2.43 5.85 -11.07
C ASN A 93 -3.10 6.73 -9.99
N PRO A 94 -3.42 6.21 -8.79
CA PRO A 94 -4.07 7.00 -7.74
C PRO A 94 -3.26 8.24 -7.34
N ARG A 95 -1.93 8.21 -7.45
CA ARG A 95 -1.06 9.36 -7.21
C ARG A 95 -1.35 10.51 -8.20
N ARG A 96 -1.70 10.17 -9.44
CA ARG A 96 -2.10 11.12 -10.48
C ARG A 96 -3.42 11.80 -10.13
N ILE A 97 -4.41 11.01 -9.77
CA ILE A 97 -5.74 11.50 -9.39
C ILE A 97 -5.63 12.47 -8.21
N LEU A 98 -4.83 12.11 -7.19
CA LEU A 98 -4.63 12.96 -6.03
C LEU A 98 -4.00 14.31 -6.40
N TYR A 99 -3.01 14.30 -7.30
CA TYR A 99 -2.38 15.53 -7.78
C TYR A 99 -3.33 16.41 -8.59
N ASP A 100 -4.17 15.82 -9.44
CA ASP A 100 -5.08 16.58 -10.31
C ASP A 100 -6.32 17.11 -9.58
N THR A 101 -6.71 16.48 -8.46
CA THR A 101 -7.93 16.81 -7.73
C THR A 101 -7.70 17.54 -6.40
N TRP A 102 -6.54 17.36 -5.74
CA TRP A 102 -6.33 17.87 -4.38
C TRP A 102 -4.94 18.46 -4.12
N ALA A 103 -3.85 17.73 -4.40
CA ALA A 103 -2.49 18.08 -3.98
C ALA A 103 -1.81 19.21 -4.80
N ARG A 104 -2.58 20.26 -5.15
CA ARG A 104 -2.12 21.47 -5.86
C ARG A 104 -2.64 22.72 -5.16
N TYR A 105 -1.76 23.69 -4.92
CA TYR A 105 -2.12 24.97 -4.33
C TYR A 105 -3.28 25.66 -5.04
N ARG A 106 -3.37 25.59 -6.38
CA ARG A 106 -4.47 26.20 -7.14
C ARG A 106 -5.85 25.61 -6.80
N LEU A 107 -5.91 24.42 -6.20
CA LEU A 107 -7.15 23.74 -5.85
C LEU A 107 -7.55 23.94 -4.38
N PHE A 108 -6.92 24.87 -3.66
CA PHE A 108 -7.19 25.12 -2.23
C PHE A 108 -8.67 25.39 -1.90
N TYR A 109 -9.43 25.91 -2.86
CA TYR A 109 -10.85 26.24 -2.69
C TYR A 109 -11.79 25.07 -3.02
N LYS A 110 -11.25 23.95 -3.52
CA LYS A 110 -12.04 22.74 -3.71
C LYS A 110 -12.07 22.00 -2.37
N TYR A 111 -13.30 21.73 -1.93
CA TYR A 111 -13.70 20.98 -0.73
C TYR A 111 -13.69 21.77 0.58
#